data_AF-A0A835LGP7-F1
#
_entry.id   AF-A0A835LGP7-F1
#
_cell.length_a   1.000
_cell.length_b   1.000
_cell.length_c   1.000
_cell.angle_alpha   90.00
_cell.angle_beta   90.00
_cell.angle_gamma   90.00
#
_symmetry.space_group_name_H-M   'P 1'
#
loop_
_entity.id
_entity.type
_entity.pdbx_description
1 polymer ?
#
loop_
_entity_poly.entity_id
_entity_poly.type
_entity_poly.pdbx_seq_one_letter_code
_entity_poly.pdbx_strand_id
1 'polypeptide(L)'
;MFFFFSLYVVAIGQAGHTHCVQAFGADQFDGGDPVENKSKSSFFNWWYFGLCASATISLFIINYIEENLNCGLGFGIPCFFMAVALLVFLLGTKTYRYGFKDDKRNPFVRIA
;
A
#
# COMPACT_ATOMS: atom_id res chain seq x y z
N MET A 1 5.58 0.37 -29.06
CA MET A 1 6.60 -0.31 -28.22
C MET A 1 6.63 0.26 -26.80
N PHE A 2 6.85 1.57 -26.62
CA PHE A 2 6.88 2.20 -25.29
C PHE A 2 5.59 2.03 -24.46
N PHE A 3 4.41 2.09 -25.10
CA PHE A 3 3.12 1.91 -24.43
C PHE A 3 2.96 0.54 -23.73
N PHE A 4 3.24 -0.56 -24.43
CA PHE A 4 3.16 -1.90 -23.84
C PHE A 4 4.21 -2.10 -22.74
N PHE A 5 5.42 -1.57 -22.97
CA PHE A 5 6.46 -1.60 -21.95
C PHE A 5 6.02 -0.89 -20.66
N SER A 6 5.44 0.31 -20.75
CA SER A 6 4.92 1.02 -19.58
C SER A 6 3.81 0.25 -18.87
N LEU A 7 2.90 -0.39 -19.61
CA LEU A 7 1.84 -1.21 -19.02
C LEU A 7 2.39 -2.42 -18.25
N TYR A 8 3.42 -3.10 -18.78
CA TYR A 8 4.08 -4.20 -18.07
C TYR A 8 4.77 -3.73 -16.79
N VAL A 9 5.43 -2.57 -16.82
CA VAL A 9 6.06 -1.99 -15.63
C VAL A 9 5.02 -1.68 -14.56
N VAL A 10 3.90 -1.07 -14.93
CA VAL A 10 2.79 -0.77 -14.01
C VAL A 10 2.19 -2.06 -13.43
N ALA A 11 1.97 -3.08 -14.27
CA ALA A 11 1.41 -4.36 -13.83
C ALA A 11 2.31 -5.06 -12.80
N ILE A 12 3.62 -5.13 -13.06
CA ILE A 12 4.60 -5.71 -12.14
C ILE A 12 4.68 -4.89 -10.85
N GLY A 13 4.70 -3.56 -10.97
CA GLY A 13 4.73 -2.65 -9.84
C GLY A 13 3.52 -2.84 -8.92
N GLN A 14 2.31 -2.89 -9.48
CA GLN A 14 1.09 -3.08 -8.71
C GLN A 14 1.02 -4.46 -8.04
N ALA A 15 1.43 -5.51 -8.77
CA ALA A 15 1.50 -6.86 -8.23
C ALA A 15 2.47 -6.95 -7.04
N GLY A 16 3.63 -6.32 -7.09
CA GLY A 16 4.53 -6.29 -5.93
C GLY A 16 4.00 -5.43 -4.79
N HIS A 17 3.61 -4.19 -5.10
CA HIS A 17 3.24 -3.17 -4.14
C HIS A 17 2.08 -3.59 -3.23
N THR A 18 1.00 -4.13 -3.81
CA THR A 18 -0.25 -4.35 -3.08
C THR A 18 -0.09 -5.34 -1.91
N HIS A 19 0.60 -6.46 -2.14
CA HIS A 19 0.82 -7.48 -1.10
C HIS A 19 1.90 -7.04 -0.10
N CYS A 20 3.00 -6.45 -0.60
CA CYS A 20 4.12 -6.04 0.23
C CYS A 20 3.73 -4.94 1.23
N VAL A 21 2.94 -3.96 0.81
CA VAL A 21 2.52 -2.87 1.71
C VAL A 21 1.56 -3.36 2.80
N GLN A 22 0.66 -4.29 2.48
CA GLN A 22 -0.22 -4.87 3.48
C GLN A 22 0.54 -5.71 4.51
N ALA A 23 1.48 -6.55 4.06
CA ALA A 23 2.35 -7.31 4.95
C ALA A 23 3.19 -6.37 5.84
N PHE A 24 3.83 -5.37 5.22
CA PHE A 24 4.63 -4.38 5.93
C PHE A 24 3.83 -3.60 6.98
N GLY A 25 2.64 -3.13 6.63
CA GLY A 25 1.74 -2.44 7.56
C GLY A 25 1.28 -3.35 8.70
N ALA A 26 1.00 -4.62 8.42
CA ALA A 26 0.66 -5.61 9.44
C ALA A 26 1.81 -5.88 10.42
N ASP A 27 3.05 -5.83 9.95
CA ASP A 27 4.27 -6.04 10.73
C ASP A 27 4.61 -4.87 11.66
N GLN A 28 3.97 -3.71 11.48
CA GLN A 28 4.17 -2.56 12.37
C GLN A 28 3.50 -2.72 13.74
N PHE A 29 2.57 -3.67 13.89
CA PHE A 29 1.82 -3.91 15.12
C PHE A 29 2.23 -5.24 15.77
N ASP A 30 2.45 -5.23 17.09
CA ASP A 30 2.69 -6.45 17.86
C ASP A 30 1.38 -7.24 18.05
N GLY A 31 1.39 -8.51 17.63
CA GLY A 31 0.25 -9.41 17.85
C GLY A 31 0.11 -9.87 19.30
N GLY A 32 1.17 -9.79 20.10
CA GLY A 32 1.18 -10.16 21.51
C GLY A 32 0.65 -9.08 22.44
N ASP A 33 0.57 -7.82 21.98
CA ASP A 33 -0.01 -6.72 22.74
C ASP A 33 -1.51 -6.57 22.38
N PRO A 34 -2.44 -6.75 23.34
CA PRO A 34 -3.88 -6.63 23.07
C PRO A 34 -4.31 -5.24 22.59
N VAL A 35 -3.58 -4.18 22.96
CA VAL A 35 -3.87 -2.79 22.54
C VAL A 35 -3.41 -2.57 21.09
N GLU A 36 -2.21 -3.01 20.75
CA GLU A 36 -1.70 -2.90 19.37
C GLU A 36 -2.46 -3.81 18.41
N ASN A 37 -2.89 -4.99 18.84
CA ASN A 37 -3.70 -5.89 18.03
C ASN A 37 -5.08 -5.27 17.69
N LYS A 38 -5.71 -4.58 18.65
CA LYS A 38 -6.95 -3.83 18.37
C LYS A 38 -6.70 -2.68 17.38
N SER A 39 -5.57 -1.99 17.54
CA SER A 39 -5.15 -0.90 16.64
C SER A 39 -4.87 -1.42 15.22
N LYS A 40 -4.27 -2.61 15.07
CA LYS A 40 -4.07 -3.30 13.79
C LYS A 40 -5.39 -3.56 13.07
N SER A 41 -6.40 -4.05 13.79
CA SER A 41 -7.74 -4.27 13.22
C SER A 41 -8.37 -2.95 12.75
N SER A 42 -8.24 -1.88 13.53
CA SER A 42 -8.71 -0.55 13.13
C SER A 42 -7.96 0.01 11.91
N PHE A 43 -6.64 -0.20 11.84
CA PHE A 43 -5.82 0.15 10.67
C PHE A 43 -6.34 -0.52 9.40
N PHE A 44 -6.58 -1.84 9.44
CA PHE A 44 -7.13 -2.55 8.29
C PHE A 44 -8.55 -2.13 7.94
N ASN A 45 -9.40 -1.82 8.94
CA ASN A 45 -10.73 -1.28 8.67
C ASN A 45 -10.67 0.04 7.88
N TRP A 46 -9.81 0.97 8.30
CA TRP A 46 -9.58 2.22 7.57
C TRP A 46 -8.93 2.00 6.20
N TRP A 47 -8.02 1.03 6.08
CA TRP A 47 -7.43 0.63 4.80
C TRP A 47 -8.51 0.17 3.80
N TYR A 48 -9.39 -0.74 4.21
CA TYR A 48 -10.50 -1.21 3.37
C TYR A 48 -11.49 -0.10 3.01
N PHE A 49 -11.83 0.76 3.96
CA PHE A 49 -12.67 1.93 3.68
C PHE A 49 -12.03 2.83 2.61
N GLY A 50 -10.73 3.12 2.74
CA GLY A 50 -9.97 3.88 1.75
C GLY A 50 -9.96 3.23 0.37
N LEU A 51 -9.78 1.91 0.28
CA LEU A 51 -9.84 1.18 -0.99
C LEU A 51 -11.21 1.34 -1.67
N CYS A 52 -12.31 1.11 -0.93
CA CYS A 52 -13.66 1.26 -1.47
C CYS A 52 -13.96 2.70 -1.92
N ALA A 53 -13.56 3.68 -1.11
CA ALA A 53 -13.71 5.10 -1.44
C ALA A 53 -12.90 5.47 -2.71
N SER A 54 -11.64 5.00 -2.80
CA SER A 54 -10.77 5.28 -3.94
C SER A 54 -11.29 4.66 -5.25
N ALA A 55 -11.84 3.44 -5.19
CA ALA A 55 -12.48 2.81 -6.34
C ALA A 55 -13.69 3.63 -6.82
N THR A 56 -14.52 4.10 -5.89
CA THR A 56 -15.69 4.95 -6.19
C THR A 56 -15.25 6.28 -6.84
N ILE A 57 -14.25 6.95 -6.26
CA ILE A 57 -13.70 8.20 -6.79
C ILE A 57 -13.09 7.99 -8.18
N SER A 58 -12.39 6.88 -8.40
CA SER A 58 -11.78 6.58 -9.70
C SER A 58 -12.84 6.42 -10.78
N LEU A 59 -13.94 5.70 -10.47
CA LEU A 59 -15.05 5.49 -11.39
C LEU A 59 -15.76 6.77 -11.79
N PHE A 60 -15.93 7.72 -10.87
CA PHE A 60 -16.64 8.97 -11.15
C PHE A 60 -15.74 10.09 -11.67
N ILE A 61 -14.59 10.32 -11.03
CA ILE A 61 -13.76 11.50 -11.27
C ILE A 61 -12.66 11.19 -12.28
N ILE A 62 -11.88 10.13 -12.06
CA ILE A 62 -10.72 9.83 -12.91
C ILE A 62 -11.17 9.43 -14.31
N ASN A 63 -12.17 8.54 -14.43
CA ASN A 63 -12.75 8.18 -15.72
C ASN A 63 -13.30 9.41 -16.46
N TYR A 64 -13.98 10.32 -15.76
CA TYR A 64 -14.48 11.55 -16.38
C TYR A 64 -13.35 12.40 -16.96
N ILE A 65 -12.24 12.57 -16.23
CA ILE A 65 -11.06 13.32 -16.67
C ILE A 65 -10.40 12.65 -17.89
N GLU A 66 -10.28 11.33 -17.88
CA GLU A 66 -9.68 10.57 -18.98
C GLU A 66 -10.49 10.68 -20.27
N GLU A 67 -11.82 10.56 -20.17
CA GLU A 67 -12.73 10.57 -21.32
C GLU A 67 -13.04 11.97 -21.84
N ASN A 68 -13.15 12.99 -20.97
CA ASN A 68 -13.65 14.32 -21.34
C ASN A 68 -12.59 15.42 -21.39
N LEU A 69 -11.46 15.28 -20.70
CA LEU A 69 -10.43 16.32 -20.62
C LEU A 69 -9.14 15.89 -21.31
N ASN A 70 -8.41 14.98 -20.69
CA ASN A 70 -7.15 14.50 -21.22
C ASN A 70 -6.69 13.23 -20.50
N CYS A 71 -6.43 12.19 -21.28
CA CYS A 71 -5.88 10.93 -20.79
C CYS A 71 -4.53 11.09 -20.06
N GLY A 72 -3.68 12.03 -20.49
CA GLY A 72 -2.43 12.36 -19.81
C GLY A 72 -2.62 12.98 -18.42
N LEU A 73 -3.67 13.77 -18.20
CA LEU A 73 -4.01 14.28 -16.86
C LEU A 73 -4.58 13.16 -15.99
N GLY A 74 -5.38 12.27 -16.58
CA GLY A 74 -5.91 11.07 -15.91
C GLY A 74 -4.82 10.18 -15.35
N PHE A 75 -3.76 9.90 -16.12
CA PHE A 75 -2.59 9.13 -15.64
C PHE A 75 -1.63 9.95 -14.78
N GLY A 76 -1.55 11.27 -14.97
CA GLY A 76 -0.67 12.15 -14.22
C GLY A 76 -1.05 12.27 -12.73
N ILE A 77 -2.36 12.30 -12.44
CA ILE A 77 -2.87 12.44 -11.06
C ILE A 77 -2.46 11.25 -10.16
N PRO A 78 -2.74 9.98 -10.51
CA PRO A 78 -2.26 8.82 -9.75
C PRO A 78 -0.73 8.77 -9.62
N CYS A 79 0.00 9.14 -10.67
CA CYS A 79 1.47 9.19 -10.66
C CYS A 79 1.98 10.17 -9.60
N PHE A 80 1.41 11.37 -9.53
CA PHE A 80 1.76 12.37 -8.52
C PHE A 80 1.48 11.86 -7.10
N PHE A 81 0.29 11.30 -6.84
CA PHE A 81 -0.05 10.75 -5.53
C PHE A 81 0.85 9.57 -5.12
N MET A 82 1.22 8.70 -6.07
CA MET A 82 2.18 7.62 -5.83
C MET A 82 3.56 8.16 -5.46
N ALA A 83 4.05 9.19 -6.16
CA ALA A 83 5.33 9.83 -5.83
C ALA A 83 5.31 10.45 -4.42
N VAL A 84 4.23 11.14 -4.05
CA VAL A 84 4.05 11.69 -2.70
C VAL A 84 4.00 10.58 -1.65
N ALA A 85 3.26 9.50 -1.91
CA ALA A 85 3.17 8.35 -1.02
C ALA A 85 4.55 7.69 -0.82
N LEU A 86 5.33 7.53 -1.89
CA LEU A 86 6.70 7.01 -1.82
C LEU A 86 7.61 7.93 -1.00
N LEU A 87 7.52 9.25 -1.16
CA LEU A 87 8.30 10.19 -0.36
C LEU A 87 7.97 10.08 1.13
N VAL A 88 6.68 10.05 1.48
CA VAL A 88 6.24 9.85 2.87
C VAL A 88 6.73 8.52 3.43
N PHE A 89 6.65 7.45 2.63
CA PHE A 89 7.16 6.13 3.00
C PHE A 89 8.67 6.16 3.28
N LEU A 90 9.46 6.78 2.40
CA LEU A 90 10.90 6.89 2.57
C LEU A 90 11.28 7.76 3.78
N LEU A 91 10.56 8.85 4.04
CA LEU A 91 10.79 9.69 5.22
C LEU A 91 10.48 8.94 6.52
N GLY A 92 9.49 8.06 6.51
CA GLY A 92 9.11 7.22 7.66
C GLY A 92 10.09 6.09 7.97
N THR A 93 11.06 5.79 7.09
CA THR A 93 11.99 4.65 7.19
C THR A 93 12.64 4.48 8.57
N LYS A 94 12.96 5.57 9.26
CA LYS A 94 13.63 5.51 10.58
C LYS A 94 12.69 5.17 11.74
N THR A 95 11.38 5.29 11.55
CA THR A 95 10.34 5.05 12.56
C THR A 95 9.78 3.63 12.47
N TYR A 96 10.01 2.93 11.36
CA TYR A 96 9.43 1.61 11.12
C TYR A 96 10.04 0.51 11.99
N ARG A 97 9.18 -0.42 12.43
CA ARG A 97 9.58 -1.62 13.15
C ARG A 97 10.07 -2.66 12.14
N TYR A 98 11.37 -2.93 12.16
CA TYR A 98 11.98 -4.03 11.40
C TYR A 98 12.19 -5.22 12.34
N GLY A 99 11.64 -6.38 11.98
CA GLY A 99 11.64 -7.61 12.80
C GLY A 99 13.00 -8.25 13.08
N PHE A 100 14.11 -7.58 12.80
CA PHE A 100 15.49 -8.10 12.96
C PHE A 100 15.92 -8.33 14.42
N LYS A 101 15.02 -8.18 15.39
CA LYS A 101 15.32 -8.29 16.82
C LYS A 101 14.69 -9.49 17.53
N ASP A 102 13.90 -10.33 16.84
CA ASP A 102 13.31 -11.56 17.40
C ASP A 102 13.84 -12.85 16.74
N ASP A 103 14.97 -12.78 16.01
CA ASP A 103 15.73 -13.96 15.53
C ASP A 103 16.54 -14.64 16.66
N LYS A 104 15.91 -14.73 17.84
CA LYS A 104 16.34 -15.60 18.95
C LYS A 104 15.20 -16.47 19.47
N ARG A 105 13.97 -16.33 18.95
CA ARG A 105 12.89 -17.27 19.25
C ARG A 105 12.78 -18.28 18.12
N ASN A 106 13.20 -19.50 18.44
CA ASN A 106 13.19 -20.64 17.55
C ASN A 106 11.86 -20.73 16.77
N PRO A 107 11.90 -20.94 15.44
CA PRO A 107 10.69 -21.06 14.61
C PRO A 107 9.79 -22.23 15.03
N PHE A 108 10.30 -23.17 15.83
CA PHE A 108 9.58 -24.32 16.38
C PHE A 108 8.59 -23.99 17.50
N VAL A 109 8.66 -22.83 18.14
CA VAL A 109 7.71 -22.46 19.22
C VAL A 109 6.39 -21.88 18.69
N ARG A 110 6.30 -21.60 17.38
CA ARG A 110 5.07 -21.09 16.75
C ARG A 110 4.08 -22.18 16.31
N ILE A 111 4.49 -23.45 16.35
CA ILE A 111 3.71 -24.59 15.83
C ILE A 111 3.30 -25.57 16.94
N ALA A 112 3.78 -25.35 18.17
CA ALA A 112 3.48 -26.17 19.34
C ALA A 112 2.42 -25.52 20.23
#